data_AF-A0A116MRV8-F1
#
_entry.id   AF-A0A116MRV8-F1
#
_cell.length_a   1.000
_cell.length_b   1.000
_cell.length_c   1.000
_cell.angle_alpha   90.00
_cell.angle_beta   90.00
_cell.angle_gamma   90.00
#
_symmetry.space_group_name_H-M   'P 1'
#
loop_
_entity.id
_entity.type
_entity.pdbx_description
1 polymer ?
#
loop_
_entity_poly.entity_id
_entity_poly.type
_entity_poly.pdbx_seq_one_letter_code
_entity_poly.pdbx_strand_id
1 'polypeptide(L)'
;MFEINMTINERLRNARDLKPFIESLEVELAQVREQFKSQPALLAPQETEILTAIREITTRRQYMADLINQLSDENQRKILTLQYIKGVKDKHLVEASGLKDYREVSSIRQKAIKNLEKLQKQLEQPQA
;
A
#
# COMPACT_ATOMS: atom_id res chain seq x y z
N MET A 1 -14.11 -8.57 4.49
CA MET A 1 -14.59 -7.88 5.70
C MET A 1 -13.62 -8.15 6.87
N PHE A 2 -12.38 -7.60 6.83
CA PHE A 2 -11.33 -7.87 7.84
C PHE A 2 -10.57 -6.63 8.34
N GLU A 3 -10.89 -5.42 7.85
CA GLU A 3 -10.11 -4.22 8.17
C GLU A 3 -10.64 -3.41 9.37
N ILE A 4 -11.81 -3.78 9.90
CA ILE A 4 -12.58 -2.98 10.87
C ILE A 4 -11.81 -2.78 12.21
N ASN A 5 -10.86 -3.67 12.55
CA ASN A 5 -10.10 -3.58 13.80
C ASN A 5 -8.66 -3.07 13.64
N MET A 6 -8.17 -2.80 12.42
CA MET A 6 -6.79 -2.34 12.22
C MET A 6 -6.66 -0.83 12.39
N THR A 7 -5.67 -0.41 13.16
CA THR A 7 -5.21 0.97 13.27
C THR A 7 -4.66 1.47 11.93
N ILE A 8 -4.61 2.79 11.72
CA ILE A 8 -4.03 3.34 10.48
C ILE A 8 -2.58 2.91 10.29
N ASN A 9 -1.83 2.77 11.39
CA ASN A 9 -0.42 2.36 11.34
C ASN A 9 -0.28 0.93 10.83
N GLU A 10 -1.16 0.02 11.26
CA GLU A 10 -1.19 -1.35 10.75
C GLU A 10 -1.60 -1.39 9.30
N ARG A 11 -2.61 -0.61 8.90
CA ARG A 11 -3.03 -0.51 7.49
C ARG A 11 -1.91 0.03 6.60
N LEU A 12 -1.18 1.06 7.05
CA LEU A 12 -0.01 1.61 6.36
C LEU A 12 1.12 0.58 6.24
N ARG A 13 1.42 -0.18 7.32
CA ARG A 13 2.43 -1.25 7.29
C ARG A 13 2.02 -2.39 6.35
N ASN A 14 0.76 -2.82 6.40
CA ASN A 14 0.23 -3.82 5.47
C ASN A 14 0.35 -3.33 4.02
N ALA A 15 -0.05 -2.10 3.76
CA ALA A 15 0.12 -1.49 2.43
C ALA A 15 1.59 -1.34 2.02
N ARG A 16 2.57 -1.41 2.92
CA ARG A 16 3.98 -1.53 2.54
C ARG A 16 4.37 -2.97 2.25
N ASP A 17 4.02 -3.85 3.17
CA ASP A 17 4.48 -5.25 3.21
C ASP A 17 3.78 -6.11 2.14
N LEU A 18 2.66 -5.65 1.57
CA LEU A 18 2.00 -6.28 0.43
C LEU A 18 2.75 -6.08 -0.91
N LYS A 19 3.74 -5.18 -1.00
CA LYS A 19 4.41 -4.86 -2.29
C LYS A 19 5.24 -6.05 -2.77
N PRO A 20 6.14 -6.59 -1.93
CA PRO A 20 6.91 -7.77 -2.32
C PRO A 20 6.00 -8.99 -2.58
N PHE A 21 4.83 -9.05 -1.95
CA PHE A 21 3.88 -10.14 -2.18
C PHE A 21 3.25 -10.07 -3.58
N ILE A 22 2.89 -8.88 -4.08
CA ILE A 22 2.48 -8.71 -5.48
C ILE A 22 3.62 -9.13 -6.41
N GLU A 23 4.84 -8.63 -6.18
CA GLU A 23 6.01 -8.95 -7.01
C GLU A 23 6.26 -10.47 -7.06
N SER A 24 6.08 -11.16 -5.93
CA SER A 24 6.16 -12.63 -5.85
C SER A 24 5.07 -13.32 -6.66
N LEU A 25 3.82 -12.86 -6.57
CA LEU A 25 2.70 -13.44 -7.33
C LEU A 25 2.84 -13.19 -8.84
N GLU A 26 3.41 -12.05 -9.25
CA GLU A 26 3.70 -11.78 -10.66
C GLU A 26 4.76 -12.74 -11.23
N VAL A 27 5.76 -13.09 -10.42
CA VAL A 27 6.75 -14.13 -10.77
C VAL A 27 6.09 -15.51 -10.85
N GLU A 28 5.25 -15.86 -9.88
CA GLU A 28 4.49 -17.13 -9.87
C GLU A 28 3.59 -17.24 -11.11
N LEU A 29 2.87 -16.17 -11.46
CA LEU A 29 2.03 -16.11 -12.66
C LEU A 29 2.84 -16.38 -13.92
N ALA A 30 4.04 -15.80 -14.05
CA ALA A 30 4.92 -16.05 -15.18
C ALA A 30 5.37 -17.52 -15.24
N GLN A 31 5.70 -18.12 -14.10
CA GLN A 31 6.08 -19.54 -14.01
C GLN A 31 4.92 -20.47 -14.39
N VAL A 32 3.72 -20.21 -13.87
CA VAL A 32 2.51 -20.99 -14.19
C VAL A 32 2.17 -20.92 -15.68
N ARG A 33 2.24 -19.71 -16.28
CA ARG A 33 2.05 -19.51 -17.72
C ARG A 33 3.05 -20.32 -18.54
N GLU A 34 4.32 -20.34 -18.15
CA GLU A 34 5.34 -21.11 -18.85
C GLU A 34 5.15 -22.62 -18.69
N GLN A 35 4.84 -23.09 -17.48
CA GLN A 35 4.62 -24.50 -17.17
C GLN A 35 3.44 -25.09 -17.96
N PHE A 36 2.34 -24.34 -18.08
CA PHE A 36 1.11 -24.81 -18.71
C PHE A 36 0.85 -24.22 -20.11
N LYS A 37 1.87 -23.65 -20.76
CA LYS A 37 1.73 -22.98 -22.07
C LYS A 37 1.07 -23.83 -23.16
N SER A 38 1.23 -25.14 -23.11
CA SER A 38 0.64 -26.10 -24.06
C SER A 38 -0.67 -26.73 -23.57
N GLN A 39 -1.15 -26.37 -22.38
CA GLN A 39 -2.32 -26.96 -21.73
C GLN A 39 -3.28 -25.85 -21.23
N PRO A 40 -3.97 -25.11 -22.12
CA PRO A 40 -4.80 -23.96 -21.74
C PRO A 40 -5.90 -24.30 -20.72
N ALA A 41 -6.46 -25.51 -20.79
CA ALA A 41 -7.49 -25.97 -19.87
C ALA A 41 -6.98 -26.12 -18.43
N LEU A 42 -5.68 -26.43 -18.24
CA LEU A 42 -5.07 -26.49 -16.92
C LEU A 42 -4.62 -25.10 -16.45
N LEU A 43 -4.11 -24.27 -17.37
CA LEU A 43 -3.63 -22.91 -17.08
C LEU A 43 -4.74 -22.01 -16.52
N ALA A 44 -5.90 -21.99 -17.18
CA ALA A 44 -6.98 -21.03 -16.90
C ALA A 44 -7.39 -20.92 -15.41
N PRO A 45 -7.64 -22.02 -14.66
CA PRO A 45 -8.01 -21.91 -13.25
C PRO A 45 -6.88 -21.32 -12.37
N GLN A 46 -5.62 -21.73 -12.57
CA GLN A 46 -4.49 -21.25 -11.74
C GLN A 46 -4.15 -19.79 -12.04
N GLU A 47 -4.15 -19.42 -13.33
CA GLU A 47 -3.96 -18.04 -13.75
C GLU A 47 -5.04 -17.12 -13.17
N THR A 48 -6.31 -17.57 -13.20
CA THR A 48 -7.42 -16.80 -12.66
C THR A 48 -7.28 -16.58 -11.15
N GLU A 49 -6.87 -17.60 -10.40
CA GLU A 49 -6.65 -17.50 -8.96
C GLU A 49 -5.55 -16.48 -8.63
N ILE A 50 -4.39 -16.59 -9.27
CA ILE A 50 -3.27 -15.68 -9.04
C ILE A 50 -3.62 -14.24 -9.44
N LEU A 51 -4.26 -14.05 -10.60
CA LEU A 51 -4.70 -12.72 -11.05
C LEU A 51 -5.73 -12.11 -10.10
N THR A 52 -6.64 -12.92 -9.55
CA THR A 52 -7.61 -12.47 -8.55
C THR A 52 -6.91 -12.00 -7.29
N ALA A 53 -5.96 -12.78 -6.78
CA ALA A 53 -5.16 -12.41 -5.60
C ALA A 53 -4.37 -11.10 -5.84
N ILE A 54 -3.67 -10.98 -6.98
CA ILE A 54 -2.95 -9.76 -7.38
C ILE A 54 -3.90 -8.56 -7.38
N ARG A 55 -5.08 -8.70 -7.99
CA ARG A 55 -6.07 -7.62 -8.08
C ARG A 55 -6.59 -7.19 -6.72
N GLU A 56 -6.94 -8.14 -5.85
CA GLU A 56 -7.42 -7.84 -4.50
C GLU A 56 -6.36 -7.08 -3.68
N ILE A 57 -5.12 -7.55 -3.74
CA ILE A 57 -4.01 -6.94 -2.99
C ILE A 57 -3.67 -5.56 -3.54
N THR A 58 -3.67 -5.42 -4.86
CA THR A 58 -3.47 -4.12 -5.53
C THR A 58 -4.55 -3.13 -5.12
N THR A 59 -5.81 -3.57 -5.06
CA THR A 59 -6.95 -2.74 -4.64
C THR A 59 -6.78 -2.24 -3.19
N ARG A 60 -6.35 -3.13 -2.27
CA ARG A 60 -6.09 -2.74 -0.87
C ARG A 60 -4.96 -1.73 -0.74
N ARG A 61 -3.87 -1.91 -1.50
CA ARG A 61 -2.77 -0.95 -1.53
C ARG A 61 -3.20 0.40 -2.12
N GLN A 62 -3.99 0.36 -3.18
CA GLN A 62 -4.48 1.57 -3.85
C GLN A 62 -5.40 2.36 -2.92
N TYR A 63 -6.29 1.70 -2.18
CA TYR A 63 -7.12 2.35 -1.16
C TYR A 63 -6.27 3.17 -0.17
N MET A 64 -5.16 2.62 0.32
CA MET A 64 -4.27 3.36 1.22
C MET A 64 -3.55 4.51 0.52
N ALA A 65 -3.15 4.36 -0.75
CA ALA A 65 -2.57 5.45 -1.53
C ALA A 65 -3.58 6.58 -1.74
N ASP A 66 -4.84 6.26 -2.03
CA ASP A 66 -5.92 7.22 -2.21
C ASP A 66 -6.26 7.95 -0.91
N LEU A 67 -6.28 7.24 0.21
CA LEU A 67 -6.47 7.83 1.54
C LEU A 67 -5.32 8.80 1.88
N ILE A 68 -4.06 8.43 1.59
CA ILE A 68 -2.91 9.34 1.74
C ILE A 68 -3.10 10.58 0.86
N ASN A 69 -3.53 10.41 -0.38
CA ASN A 69 -3.69 11.51 -1.34
C ASN A 69 -4.74 12.55 -0.92
N GLN A 70 -5.67 12.19 -0.03
CA GLN A 70 -6.67 13.11 0.53
C GLN A 70 -6.13 14.01 1.64
N LEU A 71 -4.92 13.77 2.17
CA LEU A 71 -4.29 14.71 3.10
C LEU A 71 -4.03 16.05 2.41
N SER A 72 -4.32 17.16 3.09
CA SER A 72 -4.16 18.51 2.53
C SER A 72 -2.69 18.92 2.36
N ASP A 73 -1.82 18.49 3.26
CA ASP A 73 -0.40 18.85 3.30
C ASP A 73 0.44 17.97 2.37
N GLU A 74 1.16 18.60 1.44
CA GLU A 74 1.98 17.90 0.44
C GLU A 74 3.14 17.12 1.04
N ASN A 75 3.81 17.65 2.07
CA ASN A 75 4.93 16.97 2.72
C ASN A 75 4.45 15.74 3.48
N GLN A 76 3.27 15.80 4.09
CA GLN A 76 2.61 14.64 4.70
C GLN A 76 2.31 13.57 3.66
N ARG A 77 1.68 13.93 2.52
CA ARG A 77 1.44 13.00 1.41
C ARG A 77 2.74 12.36 0.93
N LYS A 78 3.75 13.19 0.64
CA LYS A 78 5.05 12.76 0.12
C LYS A 78 5.72 11.75 1.04
N ILE A 79 5.81 12.04 2.34
CA ILE A 79 6.47 11.16 3.31
C ILE A 79 5.75 9.83 3.43
N LEU A 80 4.41 9.83 3.56
CA LEU A 80 3.66 8.59 3.68
C LEU A 80 3.73 7.76 2.38
N THR A 81 3.63 8.38 1.21
CA THR A 81 3.77 7.68 -0.07
C THR A 81 5.16 7.08 -0.24
N LEU A 82 6.23 7.82 0.08
CA LEU A 82 7.59 7.29 0.02
C LEU A 82 7.76 6.07 0.93
N GLN A 83 7.33 6.19 2.19
CA GLN A 83 7.57 5.14 3.18
C GLN A 83 6.67 3.92 2.98
N TYR A 84 5.37 4.12 2.78
CA TYR A 84 4.39 3.04 2.84
C TYR A 84 3.93 2.53 1.47
N ILE A 85 3.93 3.36 0.43
CA ILE A 85 3.54 2.93 -0.93
C ILE A 85 4.75 2.50 -1.75
N LYS A 86 5.82 3.31 -1.73
CA LYS A 86 7.06 3.01 -2.47
C LYS A 86 8.01 2.08 -1.70
N GLY A 87 7.84 1.96 -0.38
CA GLY A 87 8.65 1.07 0.46
C GLY A 87 10.04 1.62 0.78
N VAL A 88 10.24 2.94 0.74
CA VAL A 88 11.51 3.57 1.09
C VAL A 88 11.80 3.34 2.58
N LYS A 89 12.96 2.74 2.87
CA LYS A 89 13.41 2.48 4.24
C LYS A 89 13.70 3.79 4.98
N ASP A 90 13.44 3.83 6.29
CA ASP A 90 13.61 5.01 7.13
C ASP A 90 14.97 5.71 6.96
N LYS A 91 16.06 4.94 6.84
CA LYS A 91 17.42 5.46 6.62
C LYS A 91 17.59 6.27 5.33
N HIS A 92 16.73 6.06 4.33
CA HIS A 92 16.75 6.75 3.03
C HIS A 92 15.60 7.77 2.88
N LEU A 93 14.72 7.92 3.88
CA LEU A 93 13.57 8.82 3.76
C LEU A 93 13.99 10.29 3.71
N VAL A 94 15.05 10.70 4.42
CA VAL A 94 15.54 12.08 4.39
C VAL A 94 15.98 12.44 2.98
N GLU A 95 16.86 11.63 2.40
CA GLU A 95 17.34 11.78 1.02
C GLU A 95 16.19 11.76 0.01
N ALA A 96 15.31 10.75 0.08
CA ALA A 96 14.21 10.60 -0.88
C ALA A 96 13.13 11.70 -0.75
N SER A 97 12.98 12.30 0.44
CA SER A 97 12.03 13.39 0.67
C SER A 97 12.60 14.77 0.34
N GLY A 98 13.94 14.92 0.30
CA GLY A 98 14.59 16.22 0.15
C GLY A 98 14.42 17.15 1.35
N LEU A 99 14.02 16.60 2.51
CA LEU A 99 13.88 17.34 3.76
C LEU A 99 15.22 17.44 4.48
N LYS A 100 15.30 18.37 5.44
CA LYS A 100 16.56 18.77 6.06
C LYS A 100 17.19 17.64 6.87
N ASP A 101 16.39 16.97 7.69
CA ASP A 101 16.86 15.95 8.61
C ASP A 101 15.76 14.96 9.02
N TYR A 102 16.17 13.90 9.72
CA TYR A 102 15.24 12.88 10.20
C TYR A 102 14.25 13.39 11.24
N ARG A 103 14.59 14.44 12.01
CA ARG A 103 13.69 15.00 13.02
C ARG A 103 12.50 15.67 12.34
N GLU A 104 12.75 16.42 11.28
CA GLU A 104 11.71 17.01 10.43
C GLU A 104 10.83 15.92 9.80
N VAL A 105 11.44 14.92 9.15
CA VAL A 105 10.71 13.77 8.55
C VAL A 105 9.83 13.08 9.59
N SER A 106 10.38 12.77 10.76
CA SER A 106 9.64 12.06 11.82
C SER A 106 8.50 12.90 12.38
N SER A 107 8.68 14.22 12.54
CA SER A 107 7.63 15.12 13.01
C SER A 107 6.47 15.18 12.01
N ILE A 108 6.78 15.39 10.72
CA ILE A 108 5.77 15.44 9.66
C ILE A 108 5.04 14.10 9.56
N ARG A 109 5.76 12.98 9.60
CA ARG A 109 5.18 11.63 9.59
C ARG A 109 4.19 11.41 10.74
N GLN A 110 4.56 11.75 11.97
CA GLN A 110 3.68 11.59 13.13
C GLN A 110 2.41 12.44 13.00
N LYS A 111 2.53 13.66 12.49
CA LYS A 111 1.37 14.52 12.19
C LYS A 111 0.50 13.93 11.08
N ALA A 112 1.13 13.45 10.01
CA ALA A 112 0.46 12.83 8.87
C ALA A 112 -0.40 11.64 9.30
N ILE A 113 0.16 10.73 10.10
CA ILE A 113 -0.54 9.56 10.64
C ILE A 113 -1.77 10.00 11.45
N LYS A 114 -1.62 10.95 12.39
CA LYS A 114 -2.74 11.47 13.18
C LYS A 114 -3.83 12.12 12.31
N ASN A 115 -3.44 12.86 11.28
CA ASN A 115 -4.38 13.49 10.36
C ASN A 115 -5.10 12.45 9.51
N LEU A 116 -4.41 11.37 9.11
CA LEU A 116 -4.98 10.25 8.38
C LEU A 116 -6.01 9.48 9.23
N GLU A 117 -5.72 9.26 10.52
CA GLU A 117 -6.68 8.67 11.47
C GLU A 117 -7.96 9.53 11.60
N LYS A 118 -7.80 10.85 11.67
CA LYS A 118 -8.95 11.77 11.74
C LYS A 118 -9.77 11.74 10.45
N LEU A 119 -9.11 11.79 9.30
CA LEU A 119 -9.75 11.73 7.99
C LEU A 119 -10.54 10.42 7.85
N GLN A 120 -9.93 9.28 8.19
CA GLN A 120 -10.60 7.99 8.12
C GLN A 120 -11.87 7.95 8.98
N LYS A 121 -11.79 8.45 10.23
CA LYS A 121 -12.97 8.54 11.11
C LYS A 121 -14.08 9.43 10.54
N GLN A 122 -13.73 10.51 9.84
CA GLN A 122 -14.71 11.38 9.17
C GLN A 122 -15.39 10.68 7.99
N LEU A 123 -14.64 9.89 7.22
CA LEU A 123 -15.19 9.11 6.10
C LEU A 123 -16.09 7.95 6.55
N GLU A 124 -15.85 7.41 7.75
CA GLU A 124 -16.63 6.32 8.34
C GLU A 124 -17.93 6.80 9.03
N GLN A 125 -18.06 8.10 9.31
CA GLN A 125 -19.31 8.65 9.84
C GLN A 125 -20.31 8.85 8.70
N PRO A 126 -21.54 8.31 8.79
CA PRO A 126 -22.57 8.62 7.82
C PRO A 126 -22.81 10.13 7.87
N GLN A 127 -22.74 10.78 6.71
CA GLN A 127 -23.14 12.18 6.58
C GLN A 127 -24.57 12.28 7.12
N ALA A 128 -24.74 13.04 8.21
CA ALA A 128 -26.03 13.29 8.85
C ALA A 128 -26.92 14.16 7.95
#